data_AF-A0AAV0VCL4-F1
#
_entry.id   AF-A0AAV0VCL4-F1
#
_cell.length_a   1.000
_cell.length_b   1.000
_cell.length_c   1.000
_cell.angle_alpha   90.00
_cell.angle_beta   90.00
_cell.angle_gamma   90.00
#
_symmetry.space_group_name_H-M   'P 1'
#
loop_
_entity.id
_entity.type
_entity.pdbx_description
1 polymer ?
#
loop_
_entity_poly.entity_id
_entity_poly.type
_entity_poly.pdbx_seq_one_letter_code
_entity_poly.pdbx_strand_id
1 'polypeptide(L)'
;MHRYLLEFIRDKFEELKLFGGIRMVAPEHRMSLELKRLELSNDGTIVEMLDEILDSDQFVDVLDECDALLHHKYHLVYAVGIPISLGSGAERWMAAEALLRVVADKTSESRIRKVLQAPHVSCVSPDYATRLGSYEGTRLNSVVESTERLRDQLKEALVLDLIDSAPFEVMWLNAFGSGAARKPLVKTITDSTVSLQEALGDHMSKLAPYTTQLLALRGLVAFGVFEHCMEKRYRVDFGLPVFGTRQKKIAISFRAADVPSERSEFSHPDVCIVLTLLGYYRSGLTNEEVRSTFRMLLRLDISEQNQQYDRWFTTVEPGLNDDDWTALSDVRYVSLADARQFETLCRVYKFCMEAINFYLNTCISERYPAVSATLVTNGMERRSRRE
;
A
#
# COMPACT_ATOMS: atom_id res chain seq x y z
N MET A 1 -9.07 -27.54 12.21
CA MET A 1 -10.03 -26.74 11.42
C MET A 1 -10.13 -27.18 9.95
N HIS A 2 -9.05 -27.64 9.29
CA HIS A 2 -9.10 -27.99 7.86
C HIS A 2 -9.81 -29.32 7.54
N ARG A 3 -9.68 -30.35 8.38
CA ARG A 3 -10.25 -31.68 8.14
C ARG A 3 -11.78 -31.70 8.09
N TYR A 4 -12.44 -31.13 9.10
CA TYR A 4 -13.91 -31.05 9.17
C TYR A 4 -14.54 -30.30 7.98
N LEU A 5 -13.87 -29.28 7.45
CA LEU A 5 -14.35 -28.56 6.27
C LEU A 5 -14.29 -29.44 5.01
N LEU A 6 -13.20 -30.21 4.84
CA LEU A 6 -13.04 -31.12 3.71
C LEU A 6 -14.04 -32.29 3.79
N GLU A 7 -14.25 -32.86 4.98
CA GLU A 7 -15.27 -33.89 5.22
C GLU A 7 -16.66 -33.35 4.86
N PHE A 8 -17.02 -32.15 5.32
CA PHE A 8 -18.29 -31.52 4.95
C PHE A 8 -18.44 -31.29 3.44
N ILE A 9 -17.37 -30.85 2.75
CA ILE A 9 -17.38 -30.66 1.29
C ILE A 9 -17.60 -31.98 0.57
N ARG A 10 -16.92 -33.05 1.01
CA ARG A 10 -17.05 -34.39 0.44
C ARG A 10 -18.46 -34.95 0.63
N ASP A 11 -19.00 -34.88 1.85
CA ASP A 11 -20.34 -35.39 2.15
C ASP A 11 -21.42 -34.67 1.30
N LYS A 12 -21.26 -33.36 1.08
CA LYS A 12 -22.13 -32.59 0.19
C LYS A 12 -21.99 -32.99 -1.28
N PHE A 13 -20.80 -33.38 -1.73
CA PHE A 13 -20.61 -33.93 -3.08
C PHE A 13 -21.33 -35.27 -3.25
N GLU A 14 -21.23 -36.16 -2.27
CA GLU A 14 -21.94 -37.44 -2.32
C GLU A 14 -23.46 -37.28 -2.35
N GLU A 15 -23.99 -36.37 -1.52
CA GLU A 15 -25.41 -36.02 -1.53
C GLU A 15 -25.85 -35.50 -2.90
N LEU A 16 -25.08 -34.59 -3.52
CA LEU A 16 -25.39 -34.07 -4.86
C LEU A 16 -25.33 -35.17 -5.93
N LYS A 17 -24.38 -36.11 -5.86
CA LYS A 17 -24.31 -37.25 -6.77
C LYS A 17 -25.53 -38.17 -6.64
N LEU A 18 -26.03 -38.39 -5.41
CA LEU A 18 -27.22 -39.20 -5.15
C LEU A 18 -28.51 -38.58 -5.72
N PHE A 19 -28.63 -37.25 -5.66
CA PHE A 19 -29.85 -36.55 -6.09
C PHE A 19 -29.74 -35.89 -7.48
N GLY A 20 -28.63 -36.06 -8.19
CA GLY A 20 -28.39 -35.44 -9.51
C GLY A 20 -28.28 -33.91 -9.47
N GLY A 21 -27.80 -33.36 -8.35
CA GLY A 21 -27.67 -31.93 -8.15
C GLY A 21 -26.41 -31.33 -8.81
N ILE A 22 -26.47 -30.03 -9.12
CA ILE A 22 -25.34 -29.28 -9.68
C ILE A 22 -24.83 -28.30 -8.63
N ARG A 23 -23.50 -28.19 -8.49
CA ARG A 23 -22.86 -27.17 -7.65
C ARG A 23 -22.11 -26.17 -8.51
N MET A 24 -22.44 -24.90 -8.34
CA MET A 24 -21.66 -23.80 -8.92
C MET A 24 -20.62 -23.34 -7.90
N VAL A 25 -19.38 -23.21 -8.34
CA VAL A 25 -18.24 -22.82 -7.49
C VAL A 25 -17.38 -21.82 -8.26
N ALA A 26 -16.97 -20.74 -7.61
CA ALA A 26 -16.03 -19.79 -8.22
C ALA A 26 -14.65 -20.45 -8.42
N PRO A 27 -13.94 -20.17 -9.54
CA PRO A 27 -12.66 -20.81 -9.86
C PRO A 27 -11.63 -20.72 -8.73
N GLU A 28 -11.62 -19.63 -7.96
CA GLU A 28 -10.67 -19.41 -6.87
C GLU A 28 -10.84 -20.38 -5.70
N HIS A 29 -12.06 -20.88 -5.44
CA HIS A 29 -12.31 -21.85 -4.38
C HIS A 29 -11.76 -23.23 -4.75
N ARG A 30 -11.90 -23.64 -6.01
CA ARG A 30 -11.29 -24.87 -6.53
C ARG A 30 -9.77 -24.74 -6.54
N MET A 31 -9.24 -23.67 -7.14
CA MET A 31 -7.81 -23.44 -7.24
C MET A 31 -7.14 -23.33 -5.85
N SER A 32 -7.83 -22.79 -4.84
CA SER A 32 -7.34 -22.80 -3.45
C SER A 32 -7.17 -24.21 -2.88
N LEU A 33 -8.04 -25.17 -3.23
CA LEU A 33 -7.91 -26.57 -2.81
C LEU A 33 -6.78 -27.27 -3.58
N GLU A 34 -6.64 -27.01 -4.88
CA GLU A 34 -5.53 -27.53 -5.70
C GLU A 34 -4.17 -27.05 -5.18
N LEU A 35 -4.04 -25.76 -4.88
CA LEU A 35 -2.85 -25.19 -4.27
C LEU A 35 -2.59 -25.76 -2.88
N LYS A 36 -3.65 -26.02 -2.09
CA LYS A 36 -3.50 -26.67 -0.78
C LYS A 36 -3.03 -28.11 -0.90
N ARG A 37 -3.50 -28.84 -1.92
CA ARG A 37 -3.00 -30.16 -2.27
C ARG A 37 -1.50 -30.06 -2.62
N LEU A 38 -1.09 -29.11 -3.46
CA LEU A 38 0.33 -28.95 -3.82
C LEU A 38 1.24 -28.61 -2.62
N GLU A 39 0.72 -27.83 -1.65
CA GLU A 39 1.42 -27.54 -0.39
C GLU A 39 1.62 -28.80 0.47
N LEU A 40 0.61 -29.67 0.51
CA LEU A 40 0.64 -30.91 1.25
C LEU A 40 1.41 -31.96 0.42
N SER A 41 2.68 -32.19 0.75
CA SER A 41 3.45 -33.35 0.28
C SER A 41 2.67 -34.67 0.51
N ASN A 42 3.10 -35.78 -0.10
CA ASN A 42 2.42 -37.10 -0.15
C ASN A 42 1.95 -37.75 1.19
N ASP A 43 2.03 -37.07 2.33
CA ASP A 43 1.61 -37.61 3.62
C ASP A 43 0.16 -37.23 3.98
N GLY A 44 -0.73 -38.22 3.86
CA GLY A 44 -1.86 -38.38 4.78
C GLY A 44 -3.25 -38.39 4.16
N THR A 45 -4.21 -38.84 4.98
CA THR A 45 -5.67 -38.89 4.71
C THR A 45 -6.29 -37.61 4.13
N ILE A 46 -5.67 -36.46 4.36
CA ILE A 46 -6.14 -35.17 3.82
C ILE A 46 -5.86 -35.07 2.30
N VAL A 47 -4.75 -35.62 1.83
CA VAL A 47 -4.40 -35.64 0.40
C VAL A 47 -5.39 -36.53 -0.36
N GLU A 48 -5.70 -37.71 0.17
CA GLU A 48 -6.71 -38.61 -0.42
C GLU A 48 -8.08 -37.92 -0.54
N MET A 49 -8.55 -37.25 0.52
CA MET A 49 -9.80 -36.48 0.47
C MET A 49 -9.74 -35.32 -0.53
N LEU A 50 -8.59 -34.65 -0.67
CA LEU A 50 -8.43 -33.58 -1.66
C LEU A 50 -8.42 -34.13 -3.09
N ASP A 51 -7.74 -35.24 -3.34
CA ASP A 51 -7.69 -35.89 -4.66
C ASP A 51 -9.10 -36.39 -5.06
N GLU A 52 -9.89 -36.91 -4.11
CA GLU A 52 -11.32 -37.26 -4.33
C GLU A 52 -12.19 -36.04 -4.69
N ILE A 53 -11.99 -34.91 -3.97
CA ILE A 53 -12.73 -33.66 -4.16
C ILE A 53 -12.32 -32.97 -5.48
N LEU A 54 -11.06 -33.07 -5.88
CA LEU A 54 -10.46 -32.35 -7.01
C LEU A 54 -10.44 -33.16 -8.32
N ASP A 55 -11.05 -34.34 -8.32
CA ASP A 55 -11.17 -35.20 -9.49
C ASP A 55 -11.75 -34.44 -10.70
N SER A 56 -10.97 -34.36 -11.77
CA SER A 56 -11.26 -33.54 -12.95
C SER A 56 -12.55 -33.93 -13.66
N ASP A 57 -12.95 -35.20 -13.56
CA ASP A 57 -14.12 -35.72 -14.26
C ASP A 57 -15.45 -35.23 -13.65
N GLN A 58 -15.38 -34.53 -12.50
CA GLN A 58 -16.54 -34.01 -11.77
C GLN A 58 -16.85 -32.55 -12.09
N PHE A 59 -16.05 -31.88 -12.94
CA PHE A 59 -16.14 -30.44 -13.18
C PHE A 59 -16.34 -30.10 -14.65
N VAL A 60 -17.17 -29.09 -14.88
CA VAL A 60 -17.32 -28.42 -16.18
C VAL A 60 -17.00 -26.94 -15.95
N ASP A 61 -15.95 -26.45 -16.62
CA ASP A 61 -15.59 -25.05 -16.56
C ASP A 61 -16.51 -24.24 -17.48
N VAL A 62 -17.25 -23.30 -16.90
CA VAL A 62 -18.09 -22.36 -17.63
C VAL A 62 -17.42 -20.99 -17.57
N LEU A 63 -16.94 -20.52 -18.72
CA LEU A 63 -16.29 -19.22 -18.85
C LEU A 63 -17.22 -18.28 -19.62
N ASP A 64 -17.52 -17.15 -18.99
CA ASP A 64 -18.10 -15.99 -19.66
C ASP A 64 -17.02 -14.91 -19.71
N GLU A 65 -16.91 -14.16 -20.82
CA GLU A 65 -15.86 -13.14 -21.01
C GLU A 65 -14.42 -13.68 -20.73
N CYS A 66 -14.03 -14.71 -21.48
CA CYS A 66 -12.79 -15.47 -21.26
C CYS A 66 -11.51 -14.60 -21.23
N ASP A 67 -11.48 -13.47 -21.92
CA ASP A 67 -10.37 -12.51 -21.94
C ASP A 67 -10.24 -11.74 -20.61
N ALA A 68 -11.35 -11.43 -19.95
CA ALA A 68 -11.35 -10.84 -18.62
C ALA A 68 -10.93 -11.88 -17.57
N LEU A 69 -11.51 -13.07 -17.57
CA LEU A 69 -11.27 -14.12 -16.56
C LEU A 69 -9.84 -14.68 -16.60
N LEU A 70 -9.26 -14.86 -17.80
CA LEU A 70 -7.89 -15.38 -17.97
C LEU A 70 -6.82 -14.29 -17.87
N HIS A 71 -7.21 -13.06 -17.54
CA HIS A 71 -6.25 -12.00 -17.31
C HIS A 71 -5.42 -12.31 -16.06
N HIS A 72 -4.09 -12.14 -16.16
CA HIS A 72 -3.11 -12.42 -15.10
C HIS A 72 -3.40 -11.75 -13.74
N LYS A 73 -4.32 -10.77 -13.70
CA LYS A 73 -4.75 -10.06 -12.48
C LYS A 73 -5.65 -10.90 -11.57
N TYR A 74 -6.27 -11.94 -12.11
CA TYR A 74 -7.13 -12.88 -11.37
C TYR A 74 -6.41 -14.18 -11.01
N HIS A 75 -5.13 -14.34 -11.38
CA HIS A 75 -4.36 -15.51 -10.95
C HIS A 75 -4.15 -15.47 -9.44
N LEU A 76 -4.56 -16.54 -8.76
CA LEU A 76 -4.36 -16.69 -7.33
C LEU A 76 -2.89 -17.07 -7.09
N VAL A 77 -2.22 -16.29 -6.24
CA VAL A 77 -0.87 -16.61 -5.78
C VAL A 77 -0.97 -17.02 -4.31
N TYR A 78 -0.59 -18.27 -4.00
CA TYR A 78 -0.59 -18.75 -2.62
C TYR A 78 0.81 -18.62 -2.03
N ALA A 79 0.89 -17.92 -0.90
CA ALA A 79 2.06 -17.88 -0.06
C ALA A 79 2.14 -19.19 0.75
N VAL A 80 3.25 -19.92 0.60
CA VAL A 80 3.54 -21.12 1.41
C VAL A 80 4.72 -20.83 2.33
N GLY A 81 4.63 -21.28 3.58
CA GLY A 81 5.72 -21.19 4.57
C GLY A 81 5.39 -20.37 5.81
N ILE A 82 6.39 -20.20 6.66
CA ILE A 82 6.29 -19.39 7.88
C ILE A 82 6.38 -17.92 7.50
N PRO A 83 5.46 -17.07 7.98
CA PRO A 83 5.56 -15.64 7.75
C PRO A 83 6.86 -15.06 8.34
N ILE A 84 7.74 -14.45 7.51
CA ILE A 84 8.96 -13.72 7.93
C ILE A 84 8.88 -12.22 7.66
N SER A 85 9.27 -11.37 8.61
CA SER A 85 9.23 -9.91 8.45
C SER A 85 9.81 -9.40 7.13
N LEU A 86 9.18 -8.37 6.55
CA LEU A 86 9.66 -7.74 5.33
C LEU A 86 11.05 -7.13 5.55
N GLY A 87 12.01 -7.52 4.73
CA GLY A 87 13.36 -6.96 4.76
C GLY A 87 13.36 -5.45 4.58
N SER A 88 13.92 -4.73 5.55
CA SER A 88 13.99 -3.26 5.57
C SER A 88 12.62 -2.58 5.40
N GLY A 89 11.60 -3.13 6.06
CA GLY A 89 10.23 -2.62 5.97
C GLY A 89 10.09 -1.15 6.40
N ALA A 90 10.80 -0.74 7.46
CA ALA A 90 10.78 0.64 7.94
C ALA A 90 11.32 1.61 6.88
N GLU A 91 12.45 1.29 6.25
CA GLU A 91 13.07 2.14 5.22
C GLU A 91 12.19 2.25 3.97
N ARG A 92 11.55 1.16 3.56
CA ARG A 92 10.58 1.15 2.44
C ARG A 92 9.38 2.03 2.74
N TRP A 93 8.85 1.94 3.96
CA TRP A 93 7.72 2.74 4.41
C TRP A 93 8.05 4.24 4.45
N MET A 94 9.16 4.58 5.11
CA MET A 94 9.65 5.97 5.19
C MET A 94 9.92 6.57 3.81
N ALA A 95 10.47 5.79 2.87
CA ALA A 95 10.68 6.24 1.50
C ALA A 95 9.35 6.57 0.80
N ALA A 96 8.33 5.72 0.95
CA ALA A 96 7.00 5.97 0.39
C ALA A 96 6.32 7.20 1.02
N GLU A 97 6.38 7.34 2.35
CA GLU A 97 5.86 8.51 3.07
C GLU A 97 6.54 9.80 2.62
N ALA A 98 7.87 9.80 2.50
CA ALA A 98 8.63 10.97 2.06
C ALA A 98 8.26 11.40 0.64
N LEU A 99 8.11 10.46 -0.30
CA LEU A 99 7.67 10.77 -1.66
C LEU A 99 6.23 11.30 -1.70
N LEU A 100 5.31 10.72 -0.92
CA LEU A 100 3.92 11.20 -0.84
C LEU A 100 3.82 12.59 -0.20
N ARG A 101 4.67 12.91 0.79
CA ARG A 101 4.77 14.25 1.37
C ARG A 101 5.17 15.29 0.32
N VAL A 102 6.15 14.98 -0.53
CA VAL A 102 6.57 15.86 -1.64
C VAL A 102 5.45 16.05 -2.67
N VAL A 103 4.71 14.99 -3.01
CA VAL A 103 3.52 15.09 -3.88
C VAL A 103 2.43 15.97 -3.28
N ALA A 104 2.30 15.98 -1.95
CA ALA A 104 1.31 16.77 -1.24
C ALA A 104 1.72 18.23 -1.03
N ASP A 105 2.95 18.61 -1.38
CA ASP A 105 3.45 19.97 -1.18
C ASP A 105 2.63 20.98 -1.99
N LYS A 106 2.20 22.03 -1.29
CA LYS A 106 1.39 23.11 -1.83
C LYS A 106 2.20 24.38 -2.07
N THR A 107 3.51 24.38 -1.87
CA THR A 107 4.33 25.55 -2.17
C THR A 107 4.32 25.88 -3.67
N SER A 108 4.32 27.15 -4.04
CA SER A 108 4.40 27.58 -5.45
C SER A 108 5.78 27.33 -6.08
N GLU A 109 6.80 27.10 -5.23
CA GLU A 109 8.17 26.84 -5.65
C GLU A 109 8.39 25.38 -6.06
N SER A 110 7.55 24.46 -5.57
CA SER A 110 7.59 23.04 -5.88
C SER A 110 7.65 22.78 -7.39
N ARG A 111 8.67 22.03 -7.81
CA ARG A 111 8.86 21.56 -9.19
C ARG A 111 7.83 20.50 -9.52
N ILE A 112 7.59 19.56 -8.61
CA ILE A 112 6.63 18.48 -8.85
C ILE A 112 5.22 19.04 -9.05
N ARG A 113 4.82 20.04 -8.26
CA ARG A 113 3.50 20.67 -8.37
C ARG A 113 3.27 21.26 -9.76
N LYS A 114 4.27 21.92 -10.34
CA LYS A 114 4.20 22.49 -11.70
C LYS A 114 3.97 21.41 -12.75
N VAL A 115 4.65 20.26 -12.63
CA VAL A 115 4.47 19.13 -13.54
C VAL A 115 3.10 18.49 -13.36
N LEU A 116 2.65 18.27 -12.12
CA LEU A 116 1.34 17.69 -11.81
C LEU A 116 0.17 18.54 -12.33
N GLN A 117 0.32 19.87 -12.33
CA GLN A 117 -0.68 20.81 -12.85
C GLN A 117 -0.67 20.96 -14.37
N ALA A 118 0.33 20.40 -15.07
CA ALA A 118 0.34 20.43 -16.52
C ALA A 118 -0.86 19.65 -17.10
N PRO A 119 -1.40 20.08 -18.26
CA PRO A 119 -2.56 19.42 -18.86
C PRO A 119 -2.36 17.91 -19.02
N HIS A 120 -3.38 17.14 -18.67
CA HIS A 120 -3.44 15.69 -18.79
C HIS A 120 -2.46 14.88 -17.91
N VAL A 121 -1.60 15.50 -17.09
CA VAL A 121 -0.64 14.74 -16.25
C VAL A 121 -1.32 14.07 -15.05
N SER A 122 -2.13 14.83 -14.30
CA SER A 122 -2.78 14.37 -13.09
C SER A 122 -4.21 14.92 -12.95
N CYS A 123 -4.93 14.41 -11.97
CA CYS A 123 -6.20 14.94 -11.52
C CYS A 123 -6.24 14.97 -9.99
N VAL A 124 -6.99 15.91 -9.45
CA VAL A 124 -7.29 16.04 -8.02
C VAL A 124 -8.80 15.93 -7.84
N SER A 125 -9.25 15.47 -6.67
CA SER A 125 -10.68 15.42 -6.36
C SER A 125 -11.06 16.59 -5.46
N PRO A 126 -12.09 17.38 -5.81
CA PRO A 126 -12.56 18.50 -5.00
C PRO A 126 -13.01 18.09 -3.59
N ASP A 127 -13.42 16.83 -3.40
CA ASP A 127 -13.94 16.29 -2.13
C ASP A 127 -12.90 16.28 -0.99
N TYR A 128 -11.62 16.49 -1.32
CA TYR A 128 -10.52 16.57 -0.37
C TYR A 128 -10.15 18.00 0.00
N ALA A 129 -10.63 19.02 -0.74
CA ALA A 129 -10.18 20.40 -0.59
C ALA A 129 -10.46 21.03 0.78
N THR A 130 -11.52 20.58 1.46
CA THR A 130 -11.94 21.10 2.78
C THR A 130 -11.30 20.37 3.95
N ARG A 131 -10.46 19.36 3.70
CA ARG A 131 -9.88 18.51 4.76
C ARG A 131 -8.52 19.08 5.19
N LEU A 132 -8.39 19.35 6.49
CA LEU A 132 -7.18 19.92 7.09
C LEU A 132 -5.99 18.95 7.04
N GLY A 133 -4.80 19.46 6.74
CA GLY A 133 -3.55 18.69 6.69
C GLY A 133 -3.56 17.47 5.76
N SER A 134 -4.48 17.45 4.79
CA SER A 134 -4.80 16.25 4.03
C SER A 134 -4.14 16.18 2.67
N TYR A 135 -4.06 14.95 2.16
CA TYR A 135 -3.69 14.66 0.79
C TYR A 135 -4.82 15.12 -0.17
N GLU A 136 -4.49 15.89 -1.21
CA GLU A 136 -5.47 16.45 -2.16
C GLU A 136 -6.10 15.41 -3.10
N GLY A 137 -5.75 14.13 -2.92
CA GLY A 137 -6.29 13.04 -3.72
C GLY A 137 -5.67 12.97 -5.11
N THR A 138 -4.51 13.60 -5.33
CA THR A 138 -3.76 13.58 -6.59
C THR A 138 -3.65 12.15 -7.13
N ARG A 139 -3.98 12.00 -8.41
CA ARG A 139 -3.87 10.75 -9.14
C ARG A 139 -3.32 11.03 -10.52
N LEU A 140 -2.30 10.29 -10.92
CA LEU A 140 -1.74 10.40 -12.25
C LEU A 140 -2.71 9.84 -13.28
N ASN A 141 -2.81 10.49 -14.43
CA ASN A 141 -3.52 9.92 -15.59
C ASN A 141 -2.60 8.96 -16.33
N SER A 142 -3.17 8.01 -17.06
CA SER A 142 -2.40 7.09 -17.90
C SER A 142 -1.56 7.86 -18.92
N VAL A 143 -0.34 7.37 -19.15
CA VAL A 143 0.60 8.00 -20.08
C VAL A 143 0.06 7.94 -21.49
N VAL A 144 0.06 9.10 -22.13
CA VAL A 144 -0.15 9.28 -23.58
C VAL A 144 1.10 9.93 -24.18
N GLU A 145 1.27 9.85 -25.50
CA GLU A 145 2.44 10.37 -26.23
C GLU A 145 2.77 11.83 -25.86
N SER A 146 1.75 12.67 -25.64
CA SER A 146 1.93 14.08 -25.25
C SER A 146 2.46 14.29 -23.83
N THR A 147 2.37 13.28 -22.96
CA THR A 147 2.75 13.35 -21.53
C THR A 147 3.98 12.52 -21.18
N GLU A 148 4.52 11.75 -22.12
CA GLU A 148 5.67 10.85 -21.89
C GLU A 148 6.88 11.63 -21.35
N ARG A 149 7.28 12.73 -21.99
CA ARG A 149 8.37 13.59 -21.50
C ARG A 149 8.08 14.22 -20.14
N LEU A 150 6.81 14.49 -19.84
CA LEU A 150 6.41 15.05 -18.55
C LEU A 150 6.54 14.00 -17.44
N ARG A 151 6.50 12.70 -17.75
CA ARG A 151 6.77 11.64 -16.76
C ARG A 151 8.22 11.59 -16.32
N ASP A 152 9.15 11.73 -17.26
CA ASP A 152 10.58 11.79 -16.92
C ASP A 152 10.88 13.04 -16.09
N GLN A 153 10.30 14.18 -16.48
CA GLN A 153 10.38 15.42 -15.70
C GLN A 153 9.74 15.27 -14.31
N LEU A 154 8.64 14.52 -14.19
CA LEU A 154 7.98 14.26 -12.91
C LEU A 154 8.93 13.51 -11.96
N LYS A 155 9.62 12.47 -12.44
CA LYS A 155 10.58 11.70 -11.62
C LYS A 155 11.73 12.58 -11.14
N GLU A 156 12.31 13.38 -12.03
CA GLU A 156 13.39 14.30 -11.66
C GLU A 156 12.91 15.37 -10.66
N ALA A 157 11.77 16.00 -10.94
CA ALA A 157 11.16 17.00 -10.06
C ALA A 157 10.84 16.44 -8.66
N LEU A 158 10.28 15.23 -8.59
CA LEU A 158 9.99 14.52 -7.34
C LEU A 158 11.25 14.33 -6.49
N VAL A 159 12.35 13.88 -7.10
CA VAL A 159 13.60 13.64 -6.37
C VAL A 159 14.29 14.95 -5.97
N LEU A 160 14.26 15.97 -6.83
CA LEU A 160 14.83 17.28 -6.51
C LEU A 160 14.10 17.95 -5.33
N ASP A 161 12.76 17.95 -5.36
CA ASP A 161 11.96 18.50 -4.26
C ASP A 161 12.13 17.67 -2.97
N LEU A 162 12.26 16.34 -3.08
CA LEU A 162 12.59 15.50 -1.93
C LEU A 162 13.96 15.84 -1.31
N ILE A 163 14.98 16.11 -2.13
CA ILE A 163 16.30 16.52 -1.63
C ILE A 163 16.20 17.88 -0.93
N ASP A 164 15.46 18.83 -1.50
CA ASP A 164 15.40 20.20 -0.98
C ASP A 164 14.52 20.31 0.28
N SER A 165 13.51 19.47 0.40
CA SER A 165 12.57 19.43 1.54
C SER A 165 12.52 18.06 2.20
N ALA A 166 13.70 17.46 2.41
CA ALA A 166 13.83 16.14 3.01
C ALA A 166 13.28 16.13 4.45
N PRO A 167 12.36 15.22 4.80
CA PRO A 167 11.94 15.07 6.17
C PRO A 167 13.05 14.47 7.03
N PHE A 168 12.91 14.58 8.35
CA PHE A 168 13.94 14.22 9.32
C PHE A 168 14.55 12.83 9.07
N GLU A 169 13.70 11.85 8.75
CA GLU A 169 14.06 10.45 8.57
C GLU A 169 14.98 10.21 7.35
N VAL A 170 14.97 11.12 6.37
CA VAL A 170 15.86 11.11 5.19
C VAL A 170 16.61 12.43 5.02
N MET A 171 16.84 13.18 6.10
CA MET A 171 17.51 14.49 6.09
C MET A 171 18.91 14.45 5.46
N TRP A 172 19.56 13.28 5.48
CA TRP A 172 20.84 13.06 4.79
C TRP A 172 20.75 13.37 3.28
N LEU A 173 19.60 13.17 2.63
CA LEU A 173 19.41 13.53 1.22
C LEU A 173 19.68 15.01 0.99
N ASN A 174 19.18 15.88 1.86
CA ASN A 174 19.43 17.31 1.80
C ASN A 174 20.91 17.63 2.05
N ALA A 175 21.50 17.02 3.09
CA ALA A 175 22.89 17.27 3.48
C ALA A 175 23.89 16.94 2.35
N PHE A 176 23.69 15.83 1.62
CA PHE A 176 24.54 15.45 0.50
C PHE A 176 24.10 16.10 -0.83
N GLY A 177 22.79 16.24 -1.03
CA GLY A 177 22.18 16.77 -2.25
C GLY A 177 22.21 18.29 -2.37
N SER A 178 22.68 19.01 -1.35
CA SER A 178 23.02 20.43 -1.43
C SER A 178 24.42 20.68 -2.06
N GLY A 179 25.21 19.63 -2.24
CA GLY A 179 26.59 19.73 -2.75
C GLY A 179 26.85 18.93 -4.03
N ALA A 180 28.11 18.50 -4.21
CA ALA A 180 28.55 17.79 -5.40
C ALA A 180 27.82 16.45 -5.65
N ALA A 181 27.25 15.84 -4.61
CA ALA A 181 26.52 14.57 -4.72
C ALA A 181 25.10 14.72 -5.29
N ARG A 182 24.59 15.94 -5.52
CA ARG A 182 23.21 16.17 -6.01
C ARG A 182 22.90 15.43 -7.30
N LYS A 183 23.71 15.67 -8.35
CA LYS A 183 23.51 15.03 -9.67
C LYS A 183 23.66 13.50 -9.60
N PRO A 184 24.71 12.95 -8.95
CA PRO A 184 24.80 11.52 -8.66
C PRO A 184 23.57 10.93 -7.95
N LEU A 185 23.06 11.60 -6.91
CA LEU A 185 21.88 11.14 -6.15
C LEU A 185 20.62 11.12 -7.01
N VAL A 186 20.36 12.19 -7.76
CA VAL A 186 19.21 12.26 -8.67
C VAL A 186 19.28 11.12 -9.67
N LYS A 187 20.41 10.97 -10.38
CA LYS A 187 20.62 9.88 -11.34
C LYS A 187 20.41 8.51 -10.70
N THR A 188 20.94 8.31 -9.49
CA THR A 188 20.81 7.05 -8.76
C THR A 188 19.36 6.71 -8.42
N ILE A 189 18.51 7.69 -8.14
CA ILE A 189 17.12 7.44 -7.75
C ILE A 189 16.21 7.36 -8.97
N THR A 190 16.53 8.02 -10.09
CA THR A 190 15.66 8.10 -11.27
C THR A 190 16.01 7.12 -12.40
N ASP A 191 17.28 6.74 -12.56
CA ASP A 191 17.75 5.93 -13.70
C ASP A 191 17.93 4.46 -13.29
N SER A 192 17.09 3.58 -13.83
CA SER A 192 17.11 2.13 -13.54
C SER A 192 18.22 1.39 -14.29
N THR A 193 18.84 2.01 -15.30
CA THR A 193 19.80 1.35 -16.20
C THR A 193 21.23 1.31 -15.67
N VAL A 194 21.57 2.22 -14.74
CA VAL A 194 22.91 2.34 -14.17
C VAL A 194 23.03 1.67 -12.81
N SER A 195 24.19 1.12 -12.47
CA SER A 195 24.41 0.58 -11.12
C SER A 195 24.59 1.69 -10.07
N LEU A 196 24.37 1.36 -8.78
CA LEU A 196 24.65 2.27 -7.66
C LEU A 196 26.10 2.78 -7.68
N GLN A 197 27.05 1.87 -7.92
CA GLN A 197 28.47 2.18 -7.95
C GLN A 197 28.81 3.16 -9.07
N GLU A 198 28.25 2.94 -10.26
CA GLU A 198 28.44 3.80 -11.42
C GLU A 198 27.81 5.18 -11.24
N ALA A 199 26.59 5.24 -10.68
CA ALA A 199 25.87 6.48 -10.50
C ALA A 199 26.45 7.36 -9.39
N LEU A 200 26.89 6.75 -8.28
CA LEU A 200 27.42 7.48 -7.11
C LEU A 200 28.93 7.71 -7.17
N GLY A 201 29.70 6.85 -7.84
CA GLY A 201 31.15 6.95 -7.95
C GLY A 201 31.82 7.14 -6.57
N ASP A 202 32.63 8.20 -6.46
CA ASP A 202 33.39 8.53 -5.24
C ASP A 202 32.51 8.83 -4.01
N HIS A 203 31.21 9.10 -4.21
CA HIS A 203 30.27 9.34 -3.11
C HIS A 203 29.76 8.06 -2.45
N MET A 204 29.95 6.88 -3.05
CA MET A 204 29.40 5.62 -2.55
C MET A 204 29.83 5.31 -1.12
N SER A 205 31.11 5.53 -0.78
CA SER A 205 31.64 5.26 0.56
C SER A 205 30.96 6.12 1.64
N LYS A 206 30.62 7.37 1.32
CA LYS A 206 29.93 8.30 2.22
C LYS A 206 28.45 7.98 2.37
N LEU A 207 27.85 7.37 1.35
CA LEU A 207 26.43 7.02 1.31
C LEU A 207 26.13 5.57 1.73
N ALA A 208 27.16 4.77 2.01
CA ALA A 208 27.03 3.39 2.46
C ALA A 208 26.08 3.23 3.67
N PRO A 209 26.07 4.11 4.69
CA PRO A 209 25.12 4.00 5.82
C PRO A 209 23.64 4.14 5.39
N TYR A 210 23.37 4.75 4.24
CA TYR A 210 22.03 5.07 3.76
C TYR A 210 21.60 4.21 2.56
N THR A 211 22.37 3.16 2.24
CA THR A 211 22.13 2.34 1.04
C THR A 211 20.74 1.72 1.02
N THR A 212 20.21 1.32 2.17
CA THR A 212 18.87 0.73 2.28
C THR A 212 17.77 1.74 1.92
N GLN A 213 17.80 2.94 2.50
CA GLN A 213 16.85 4.00 2.16
C GLN A 213 16.98 4.43 0.70
N LEU A 214 18.22 4.52 0.19
CA LEU A 214 18.48 4.86 -1.20
C LEU A 214 17.93 3.80 -2.17
N LEU A 215 18.10 2.52 -1.86
CA LEU A 215 17.55 1.40 -2.62
C LEU A 215 16.02 1.39 -2.59
N ALA A 216 15.40 1.70 -1.44
CA ALA A 216 13.95 1.83 -1.34
C ALA A 216 13.42 2.97 -2.23
N LEU A 217 14.04 4.15 -2.18
CA LEU A 217 13.69 5.29 -3.03
C LEU A 217 13.88 4.96 -4.52
N ARG A 218 15.02 4.36 -4.88
CA ARG A 218 15.31 3.92 -6.25
C ARG A 218 14.30 2.89 -6.75
N GLY A 219 13.94 1.91 -5.92
CA GLY A 219 12.92 0.90 -6.22
C GLY A 219 11.57 1.54 -6.53
N LEU A 220 11.17 2.53 -5.72
CA LEU A 220 9.93 3.26 -5.91
C LEU A 220 9.93 4.14 -7.18
N VAL A 221 11.02 4.86 -7.45
CA VAL A 221 11.07 5.88 -8.50
C VAL A 221 11.59 5.32 -9.84
N ALA A 222 12.81 4.79 -9.88
CA ALA A 222 13.45 4.36 -11.13
C ALA A 222 12.71 3.21 -11.81
N PHE A 223 12.13 2.30 -11.03
CA PHE A 223 11.39 1.13 -11.55
C PHE A 223 9.88 1.39 -11.69
N GLY A 224 9.43 2.64 -11.53
CA GLY A 224 8.05 3.04 -11.81
C GLY A 224 6.99 2.52 -10.84
N VAL A 225 7.39 1.94 -9.69
CA VAL A 225 6.44 1.38 -8.71
C VAL A 225 5.56 2.47 -8.10
N PHE A 226 6.16 3.61 -7.74
CA PHE A 226 5.45 4.76 -7.18
C PHE A 226 4.46 5.36 -8.19
N GLU A 227 4.92 5.55 -9.43
CA GLU A 227 4.10 6.03 -10.54
C GLU A 227 2.89 5.12 -10.79
N HIS A 228 3.13 3.80 -10.85
CA HIS A 228 2.08 2.80 -11.00
C HIS A 228 1.01 2.91 -9.91
N CYS A 229 1.42 3.09 -8.65
CA CYS A 229 0.48 3.24 -7.54
C CYS A 229 -0.31 4.55 -7.63
N MET A 230 0.35 5.63 -8.04
CA MET A 230 -0.25 6.96 -8.21
C MET A 230 -1.27 7.02 -9.34
N GLU A 231 -1.25 6.11 -10.31
CA GLU A 231 -2.27 6.00 -11.36
C GLU A 231 -3.56 5.32 -10.89
N LYS A 232 -3.47 4.47 -9.85
CA LYS A 232 -4.58 3.64 -9.38
C LYS A 232 -5.74 4.46 -8.82
N ARG A 233 -6.95 3.96 -9.07
CA ARG A 233 -8.21 4.53 -8.60
C ARG A 233 -8.62 3.89 -7.29
N TYR A 234 -8.80 4.73 -6.28
CA TYR A 234 -9.31 4.29 -4.99
C TYR A 234 -10.76 3.81 -5.10
N ARG A 235 -11.06 2.69 -4.43
CA ARG A 235 -12.33 1.93 -4.48
C ARG A 235 -12.71 1.37 -5.85
N VAL A 236 -11.79 1.38 -6.81
CA VAL A 236 -11.96 0.74 -8.13
C VAL A 236 -10.84 -0.26 -8.38
N ASP A 237 -9.59 0.16 -8.21
CA ASP A 237 -8.43 -0.71 -8.32
C ASP A 237 -7.97 -1.23 -6.95
N PHE A 238 -8.08 -0.38 -5.91
CA PHE A 238 -7.61 -0.70 -4.56
C PHE A 238 -8.41 0.03 -3.48
N GLY A 239 -8.35 -0.46 -2.25
CA GLY A 239 -8.90 0.25 -1.10
C GLY A 239 -8.56 -0.44 0.22
N LEU A 240 -9.04 0.10 1.33
CA LEU A 240 -8.90 -0.55 2.64
C LEU A 240 -10.05 -1.55 2.86
N PRO A 241 -9.82 -2.66 3.58
CA PRO A 241 -10.86 -3.60 3.92
C PRO A 241 -11.92 -2.94 4.81
N VAL A 242 -13.16 -3.39 4.66
CA VAL A 242 -14.24 -2.98 5.56
C VAL A 242 -13.91 -3.45 6.97
N PHE A 243 -14.19 -2.62 7.98
CA PHE A 243 -13.90 -2.94 9.37
C PHE A 243 -14.47 -4.30 9.77
N GLY A 244 -13.66 -5.13 10.44
CA GLY A 244 -14.05 -6.47 10.91
C GLY A 244 -14.05 -7.57 9.84
N THR A 245 -13.92 -7.24 8.55
CA THR A 245 -13.88 -8.25 7.46
C THR A 245 -12.52 -8.94 7.32
N ARG A 246 -11.43 -8.26 7.68
CA ARG A 246 -10.07 -8.81 7.64
C ARG A 246 -9.30 -8.41 8.88
N GLN A 247 -8.36 -9.27 9.30
CA GLN A 247 -7.46 -8.98 10.41
C GLN A 247 -6.40 -7.93 10.03
N LYS A 248 -5.87 -8.02 8.81
CA LYS A 248 -4.87 -7.08 8.30
C LYS A 248 -5.57 -5.80 7.82
N LYS A 249 -5.06 -4.64 8.25
CA LYS A 249 -5.55 -3.32 7.84
C LYS A 249 -4.67 -2.69 6.75
N ILE A 250 -4.42 -3.45 5.68
CA ILE A 250 -3.59 -3.05 4.53
C ILE A 250 -4.47 -2.91 3.29
N ALA A 251 -3.97 -2.22 2.26
CA ALA A 251 -4.68 -2.10 0.99
C ALA A 251 -4.89 -3.46 0.32
N ILE A 252 -6.07 -3.62 -0.25
CA ILE A 252 -6.51 -4.80 -0.99
C ILE A 252 -6.95 -4.38 -2.39
N SER A 253 -6.87 -5.29 -3.35
CA SER A 253 -7.38 -5.05 -4.71
C SER A 253 -8.91 -5.06 -4.73
N PHE A 254 -9.48 -4.34 -5.69
CA PHE A 254 -10.92 -4.31 -5.96
C PHE A 254 -11.20 -5.03 -7.28
N ARG A 255 -12.30 -5.79 -7.33
CA ARG A 255 -12.72 -6.54 -8.53
C ARG A 255 -13.57 -5.67 -9.46
N ALA A 256 -14.32 -4.75 -8.86
CA ALA A 256 -15.14 -3.75 -9.52
C ALA A 256 -15.26 -2.52 -8.60
N ALA A 257 -15.89 -1.46 -9.09
CA ALA A 257 -16.18 -0.29 -8.27
C ALA A 257 -16.92 -0.69 -6.99
N ASP A 258 -16.36 -0.32 -5.85
CA ASP A 258 -16.87 -0.61 -4.50
C ASP A 258 -16.98 -2.09 -4.13
N VAL A 259 -16.40 -2.99 -4.94
CA VAL A 259 -16.37 -4.43 -4.67
C VAL A 259 -14.94 -4.86 -4.32
N PRO A 260 -14.59 -4.92 -3.02
CA PRO A 260 -13.28 -5.40 -2.61
C PRO A 260 -13.09 -6.86 -2.98
N SER A 261 -11.87 -7.26 -3.31
CA SER A 261 -11.51 -8.67 -3.36
C SER A 261 -11.68 -9.29 -1.97
N GLU A 262 -12.11 -10.54 -1.90
CA GLU A 262 -12.33 -11.21 -0.61
C GLU A 262 -11.02 -11.67 0.03
N ARG A 263 -10.07 -12.14 -0.79
CA ARG A 263 -8.84 -12.82 -0.31
C ARG A 263 -7.54 -12.35 -0.98
N SER A 264 -7.60 -11.46 -1.97
CA SER A 264 -6.40 -11.01 -2.66
C SER A 264 -5.61 -10.00 -1.83
N GLU A 265 -4.29 -10.09 -1.95
CA GLU A 265 -3.31 -9.13 -1.44
C GLU A 265 -2.38 -8.75 -2.62
N PHE A 266 -1.76 -7.58 -2.56
CA PHE A 266 -0.76 -7.19 -3.57
C PHE A 266 0.53 -7.99 -3.35
N SER A 267 1.04 -8.62 -4.41
CA SER A 267 2.25 -9.46 -4.35
C SER A 267 3.52 -8.64 -4.16
N HIS A 268 3.57 -7.43 -4.73
CA HIS A 268 4.72 -6.54 -4.59
C HIS A 268 4.60 -5.74 -3.27
N PRO A 269 5.55 -5.88 -2.32
CA PRO A 269 5.44 -5.25 -1.01
C PRO A 269 5.38 -3.72 -1.08
N ASP A 270 6.20 -3.11 -1.94
CA ASP A 270 6.20 -1.65 -2.08
C ASP A 270 4.90 -1.10 -2.69
N VAL A 271 4.23 -1.87 -3.58
CA VAL A 271 2.89 -1.51 -4.07
C VAL A 271 1.88 -1.58 -2.92
N CYS A 272 1.93 -2.63 -2.11
CA CYS A 272 1.08 -2.76 -0.93
C CYS A 272 1.27 -1.59 0.04
N ILE A 273 2.52 -1.18 0.29
CA ILE A 273 2.88 -0.06 1.17
C ILE A 273 2.27 1.24 0.66
N VAL A 274 2.57 1.62 -0.59
CA VAL A 274 2.12 2.91 -1.16
C VAL A 274 0.59 2.95 -1.26
N LEU A 275 -0.05 1.87 -1.70
CA LEU A 275 -1.52 1.81 -1.79
C LEU A 275 -2.18 1.80 -0.40
N THR A 276 -1.53 1.25 0.63
CA THR A 276 -2.02 1.34 2.01
C THR A 276 -2.00 2.80 2.48
N LEU A 277 -0.87 3.50 2.31
CA LEU A 277 -0.75 4.93 2.63
C LEU A 277 -1.84 5.74 1.91
N LEU A 278 -1.95 5.61 0.59
CA LEU A 278 -2.98 6.29 -0.20
C LEU A 278 -4.40 5.93 0.24
N GLY A 279 -4.64 4.68 0.65
CA GLY A 279 -5.93 4.22 1.16
C GLY A 279 -6.32 4.94 2.46
N TYR A 280 -5.38 5.08 3.40
CA TYR A 280 -5.61 5.82 4.65
C TYR A 280 -5.71 7.33 4.41
N TYR A 281 -4.90 7.91 3.53
CA TYR A 281 -5.02 9.34 3.19
C TYR A 281 -6.38 9.69 2.59
N ARG A 282 -7.02 8.77 1.86
CA ARG A 282 -8.34 9.00 1.27
C ARG A 282 -9.50 8.72 2.23
N SER A 283 -9.42 7.64 3.02
CA SER A 283 -10.48 7.25 3.98
C SER A 283 -10.42 8.00 5.31
N GLY A 284 -9.24 8.43 5.72
CA GLY A 284 -8.96 8.94 7.05
C GLY A 284 -8.98 7.86 8.12
N LEU A 285 -8.55 8.23 9.32
CA LEU A 285 -8.64 7.37 10.50
C LEU A 285 -10.09 7.27 11.00
N THR A 286 -10.46 6.11 11.55
CA THR A 286 -11.66 6.00 12.38
C THR A 286 -11.44 6.69 13.74
N ASN A 287 -12.51 7.04 14.46
CA ASN A 287 -12.37 7.68 15.76
C ASN A 287 -11.54 6.82 16.74
N GLU A 288 -11.71 5.49 16.74
CA GLU A 288 -10.88 4.60 17.58
C GLU A 288 -9.40 4.60 17.17
N GLU A 289 -9.12 4.78 15.88
CA GLU A 289 -7.76 4.88 15.39
C GLU A 289 -7.15 6.22 15.79
N VAL A 290 -7.87 7.34 15.64
CA VAL A 290 -7.45 8.65 16.18
C VAL A 290 -7.14 8.54 17.68
N ARG A 291 -8.03 7.90 18.45
CA ARG A 291 -7.79 7.68 19.89
C ARG A 291 -6.51 6.90 20.14
N SER A 292 -6.27 5.84 19.36
CA SER A 292 -5.06 5.02 19.47
C SER A 292 -3.81 5.80 19.10
N THR A 293 -3.86 6.62 18.04
CA THR A 293 -2.79 7.53 17.60
C THR A 293 -2.39 8.47 18.74
N PHE A 294 -3.37 9.17 19.34
CA PHE A 294 -3.07 10.09 20.43
C PHE A 294 -2.61 9.36 21.70
N ARG A 295 -3.14 8.16 22.01
CA ARG A 295 -2.61 7.36 23.13
C ARG A 295 -1.14 7.01 22.93
N MET A 296 -0.71 6.73 21.70
CA MET A 296 0.69 6.45 21.39
C MET A 296 1.54 7.73 21.45
N LEU A 297 1.04 8.86 20.95
CA LEU A 297 1.71 10.16 21.04
C LEU A 297 1.97 10.56 22.50
N LEU A 298 0.96 10.44 23.37
CA LEU A 298 1.05 10.81 24.79
C LEU A 298 1.93 9.86 25.62
N ARG A 299 2.44 8.76 25.04
CA ARG A 299 3.40 7.85 25.69
C ARG A 299 4.85 8.20 25.39
N LEU A 300 5.11 9.04 24.39
CA LEU A 300 6.45 9.52 24.07
C LEU A 300 6.96 10.43 25.19
N ASP A 301 8.26 10.69 25.20
CA ASP A 301 8.78 11.74 26.07
C ASP A 301 8.28 13.12 25.62
N ILE A 302 8.36 14.10 26.53
CA ILE A 302 7.81 15.44 26.31
C ILE A 302 8.43 16.13 25.07
N SER A 303 9.71 15.88 24.78
CA SER A 303 10.38 16.49 23.63
C SER A 303 9.87 15.89 22.32
N GLU A 304 9.80 14.56 22.24
CA GLU A 304 9.27 13.85 21.07
C GLU A 304 7.77 14.14 20.85
N GLN A 305 7.01 14.19 21.93
CA GLN A 305 5.58 14.52 21.91
C GLN A 305 5.34 15.90 21.29
N ASN A 306 6.05 16.93 21.74
CA ASN A 306 5.96 18.27 21.18
C ASN A 306 6.39 18.27 19.71
N GLN A 307 7.54 17.67 19.39
CA GLN A 307 8.06 17.66 18.02
C GLN A 307 7.09 17.00 17.02
N GLN A 308 6.48 15.88 17.40
CA GLN A 308 5.50 15.18 16.55
C GLN A 308 4.20 15.99 16.45
N TYR A 309 3.68 16.48 17.57
CA TYR A 309 2.44 17.22 17.58
C TYR A 309 2.52 18.54 16.81
N ASP A 310 3.60 19.31 16.99
CA ASP A 310 3.84 20.58 16.28
C ASP A 310 3.91 20.38 14.77
N ARG A 311 4.54 19.27 14.33
CA ARG A 311 4.55 18.86 12.92
C ARG A 311 3.12 18.65 12.40
N TRP A 312 2.26 18.01 13.18
CA TRP A 312 0.86 17.78 12.76
C TRP A 312 0.07 19.07 12.80
N PHE A 313 0.19 19.86 13.88
CA PHE A 313 -0.51 21.12 14.10
C PHE A 313 -0.24 22.11 12.98
N THR A 314 1.03 22.28 12.58
CA THR A 314 1.42 23.17 11.47
C THR A 314 0.68 22.87 10.15
N THR A 315 0.30 21.61 9.90
CA THR A 315 -0.43 21.22 8.68
C THR A 315 -1.94 21.50 8.73
N VAL A 316 -2.51 21.62 9.93
CA VAL A 316 -3.95 21.83 10.13
C VAL A 316 -4.29 23.26 10.56
N GLU A 317 -3.35 23.94 11.22
CA GLU A 317 -3.48 25.30 11.75
C GLU A 317 -4.10 26.31 10.76
N PRO A 318 -3.70 26.36 9.47
CA PRO A 318 -4.24 27.37 8.55
C PRO A 318 -5.75 27.30 8.31
N GLY A 319 -6.42 26.22 8.70
CA GLY A 319 -7.86 26.05 8.55
C GLY A 319 -8.64 25.87 9.86
N LEU A 320 -8.03 26.17 11.01
CA LEU A 320 -8.71 26.16 12.31
C LEU A 320 -9.43 27.48 12.57
N ASN A 321 -10.52 27.44 13.34
CA ASN A 321 -11.12 28.64 13.95
C ASN A 321 -10.42 28.96 15.29
N ASP A 322 -10.69 30.14 15.85
CA ASP A 322 -10.01 30.63 17.06
C ASP A 322 -10.19 29.72 18.28
N ASP A 323 -11.38 29.13 18.44
CA ASP A 323 -11.70 28.21 19.54
C ASP A 323 -10.90 26.91 19.42
N ASP A 324 -10.90 26.29 18.24
CA ASP A 324 -10.16 25.07 17.95
C ASP A 324 -8.65 25.31 18.05
N TRP A 325 -8.16 26.45 17.55
CA TRP A 325 -6.75 26.83 17.64
C TRP A 325 -6.32 26.91 19.11
N THR A 326 -7.11 27.59 19.95
CA THR A 326 -6.82 27.72 21.38
C THR A 326 -6.83 26.36 22.07
N ALA A 327 -7.79 25.50 21.74
CA ALA A 327 -7.93 24.17 22.34
C ALA A 327 -6.85 23.16 21.90
N LEU A 328 -6.22 23.38 20.75
CA LEU A 328 -5.30 22.43 20.10
C LEU A 328 -3.88 22.96 19.91
N SER A 329 -3.56 24.20 20.28
CA SER A 329 -2.23 24.79 20.05
C SER A 329 -1.08 24.12 20.80
N ASP A 330 -1.37 23.34 21.84
CA ASP A 330 -0.34 22.70 22.67
C ASP A 330 -0.78 21.31 23.11
N VAL A 331 0.09 20.33 22.84
CA VAL A 331 -0.15 18.92 23.13
C VAL A 331 -0.38 18.64 24.61
N ARG A 332 0.14 19.49 25.52
CA ARG A 332 0.00 19.33 26.97
C ARG A 332 -1.44 19.49 27.44
N TYR A 333 -2.28 20.18 26.67
CA TYR A 333 -3.70 20.36 26.98
C TYR A 333 -4.58 19.28 26.34
N VAL A 334 -4.01 18.34 25.59
CA VAL A 334 -4.76 17.26 24.94
C VAL A 334 -5.24 16.25 25.99
N SER A 335 -6.55 16.10 26.13
CA SER A 335 -7.21 15.11 26.97
C SER A 335 -8.10 14.19 26.13
N LEU A 336 -7.84 12.88 26.23
CA LEU A 336 -8.69 11.86 25.59
C LEU A 336 -9.95 11.50 26.40
N ALA A 337 -10.05 12.02 27.63
CA ALA A 337 -11.21 11.79 28.50
C ALA A 337 -12.31 12.84 28.27
N ASP A 338 -11.96 14.02 27.77
CA ASP A 338 -12.93 15.05 27.39
C ASP A 338 -13.56 14.67 26.04
N ALA A 339 -14.85 14.34 26.06
CA ALA A 339 -15.58 13.93 24.87
C ALA A 339 -15.66 15.02 23.79
N ARG A 340 -15.75 16.30 24.19
CA ARG A 340 -15.85 17.42 23.24
C ARG A 340 -14.50 17.67 22.58
N GLN A 341 -13.43 17.72 23.39
CA GLN A 341 -12.09 17.88 22.84
C GLN A 341 -11.71 16.69 21.94
N PHE A 342 -12.07 15.47 22.34
CA PHE A 342 -11.84 14.28 21.52
C PHE A 342 -12.60 14.30 20.19
N GLU A 343 -13.83 14.81 20.17
CA GLU A 343 -14.58 15.03 18.93
C GLU A 343 -13.87 16.04 18.03
N THR A 344 -13.36 17.14 18.59
CA THR A 344 -12.53 18.12 17.86
C THR A 344 -11.26 17.47 17.29
N LEU A 345 -10.54 16.67 18.07
CA LEU A 345 -9.36 15.94 17.60
C LEU A 345 -9.70 15.01 16.43
N CYS A 346 -10.82 14.29 16.52
CA CYS A 346 -11.30 13.44 15.42
C CYS A 346 -11.62 14.27 14.17
N ARG A 347 -12.29 15.42 14.31
CA ARG A 347 -12.62 16.28 13.17
C ARG A 347 -11.37 16.82 12.48
N VAL A 348 -10.38 17.27 13.26
CA VAL A 348 -9.19 17.96 12.76
C VAL A 348 -8.15 16.98 12.21
N TYR A 349 -7.82 15.91 12.95
CA TYR A 349 -6.70 15.04 12.64
C TYR A 349 -7.06 13.78 11.86
N LYS A 350 -8.34 13.48 11.64
CA LYS A 350 -8.77 12.28 10.88
C LYS A 350 -8.12 12.16 9.51
N PHE A 351 -7.92 13.26 8.81
CA PHE A 351 -7.33 13.29 7.47
C PHE A 351 -5.93 13.90 7.43
N CYS A 352 -5.37 14.26 8.59
CA CYS A 352 -4.01 14.81 8.68
C CYS A 352 -3.00 13.73 8.27
N MET A 353 -2.26 13.96 7.19
CA MET A 353 -1.29 12.99 6.67
C MET A 353 -0.24 12.62 7.72
N GLU A 354 0.24 13.58 8.49
CA GLU A 354 1.26 13.35 9.52
C GLU A 354 0.74 12.48 10.66
N ALA A 355 -0.48 12.71 11.12
CA ALA A 355 -1.13 11.88 12.14
C ALA A 355 -1.43 10.46 11.63
N ILE A 356 -1.81 10.33 10.34
CA ILE A 356 -2.00 9.03 9.68
C ILE A 356 -0.68 8.27 9.60
N ASN A 357 0.40 8.93 9.19
CA ASN A 357 1.73 8.32 9.11
C ASN A 357 2.20 7.84 10.48
N PHE A 358 2.02 8.66 11.52
CA PHE A 358 2.32 8.24 12.88
C PHE A 358 1.49 7.04 13.32
N TYR A 359 0.18 7.02 13.05
CA TYR A 359 -0.67 5.86 13.33
C TYR A 359 -0.15 4.60 12.63
N LEU A 360 0.18 4.70 11.34
CA LEU A 360 0.66 3.56 10.57
C LEU A 360 2.01 3.07 11.10
N ASN A 361 2.92 4.00 11.42
CA ASN A 361 4.24 3.70 11.95
C ASN A 361 4.24 3.12 13.38
N THR A 362 3.24 3.44 14.21
CA THR A 362 3.20 3.00 15.62
C THR A 362 2.21 1.88 15.90
N CYS A 363 1.12 1.79 15.13
CA CYS A 363 0.03 0.85 15.40
C CYS A 363 -0.06 -0.29 14.36
N ILE A 364 0.52 -0.10 13.15
CA ILE A 364 0.37 -1.04 12.03
C ILE A 364 1.71 -1.59 11.52
N SER A 365 2.81 -0.82 11.53
CA SER A 365 4.10 -1.21 10.95
C SER A 365 4.67 -2.50 11.55
N GLU A 366 4.55 -2.68 12.87
CA GLU A 366 4.94 -3.92 13.58
C GLU A 366 4.09 -5.15 13.17
N ARG A 367 2.97 -4.91 12.49
CA ARG A 367 2.00 -5.93 12.06
C ARG A 367 2.01 -6.17 10.55
N TYR A 368 2.96 -5.60 9.81
CA TYR A 368 3.07 -5.87 8.38
C TYR A 368 3.33 -7.37 8.16
N PRO A 369 2.51 -8.04 7.35
CA PRO A 369 2.74 -9.44 7.05
C PRO A 369 4.02 -9.56 6.26
N ALA A 370 4.94 -10.18 6.95
CA ALA A 370 5.78 -11.19 6.43
C ALA A 370 5.68 -11.59 4.95
N VAL A 371 6.81 -11.50 4.24
CA VAL A 371 6.97 -12.12 2.92
C VAL A 371 7.05 -13.63 3.12
N SER A 372 6.36 -14.42 2.31
CA SER A 372 6.43 -15.88 2.41
C SER A 372 7.67 -16.41 1.69
N ALA A 373 8.26 -17.49 2.22
CA ALA A 373 9.50 -18.09 1.71
C ALA A 373 9.37 -18.67 0.28
N THR A 374 8.16 -18.95 -0.20
CA THR A 374 7.92 -19.50 -1.55
C THR A 374 6.51 -19.14 -2.04
N LEU A 375 6.41 -18.74 -3.32
CA LEU A 375 5.13 -18.54 -4.01
C LEU A 375 4.83 -19.80 -4.83
N VAL A 376 3.65 -20.38 -4.65
CA VAL A 376 3.15 -21.46 -5.53
C VAL A 376 2.12 -20.86 -6.47
N THR A 377 2.31 -21.06 -7.76
CA THR A 377 1.36 -20.68 -8.81
C THR A 377 0.84 -21.94 -9.50
N ASN A 378 -0.47 -22.04 -9.67
CA ASN A 378 -1.04 -22.98 -10.62
C ASN A 378 -0.96 -22.35 -12.01
N GLY A 379 0.02 -22.76 -12.81
CA GLY A 379 -0.11 -22.61 -14.26
C GLY A 379 -1.21 -23.54 -14.71
N MET A 380 -2.30 -23.02 -15.29
CA MET A 380 -3.22 -23.85 -16.07
C MET A 380 -2.46 -24.39 -17.29
N GLU A 381 -1.75 -25.50 -17.12
CA GLU A 381 -1.24 -26.27 -18.24
C GLU A 381 -2.45 -26.84 -18.99
N ARG A 382 -2.68 -26.31 -20.20
CA ARG A 382 -3.64 -26.87 -21.16
C ARG A 382 -3.27 -28.33 -21.44
N ARG A 383 -3.93 -29.28 -20.77
CA ARG A 383 -4.12 -30.60 -21.35
C ARG A 383 -5.20 -30.49 -22.42
N SER A 384 -4.76 -30.09 -23.61
CA SER A 384 -5.51 -30.26 -24.85
C SER A 384 -5.86 -31.74 -25.01
N ARG A 385 -7.08 -32.15 -24.64
CA ARG A 385 -7.68 -33.34 -25.26
C ARG A 385 -8.27 -32.89 -26.59
N ARG A 386 -7.56 -33.27 -27.66
CA ARG A 386 -8.18 -33.41 -28.98
C ARG A 386 -9.22 -34.53 -28.84
N GLU A 387 -10.47 -34.21 -29.13
CA GLU A 387 -11.41 -35.16 -29.72
C GLU A 387 -11.52 -34.87 -31.21
#